data_AF-A0A537NLJ9-F1
#
_entry.id   AF-A0A537NLJ9-F1
#
_cell.length_a   1.000
_cell.length_b   1.000
_cell.length_c   1.000
_cell.angle_alpha   90.00
_cell.angle_beta   90.00
_cell.angle_gamma   90.00
#
_symmetry.space_group_name_H-M   'P 1'
#
loop_
_entity.id
_entity.type
_entity.pdbx_description
1 polymer ?
#
loop_
_entity_poly.entity_id
_entity_poly.type
_entity_poly.pdbx_seq_one_letter_code
_entity_poly.pdbx_strand_id
1 'polypeptide(L)'
;MSAVVQPGVPRTRSPLLGRDGRKLAAGMVLIVTVLFGQELYGWATAGHRLDPALRDSAASSNVIVVLDFMPDRFHSERIRDYGLFAGRDGALNRIRLRNVSPENLRRLANIPWVARIEPMK
;
A
#
# COMPACT_ATOMS: atom_id res chain seq x y z
N MET A 1 17.25 -7.01 78.77
CA MET A 1 17.46 -6.04 77.68
C MET A 1 17.14 -6.75 76.38
N SER A 2 15.91 -6.63 75.88
CA SER A 2 15.43 -7.36 74.70
C SER A 2 15.63 -6.51 73.45
N ALA A 3 16.41 -7.02 72.50
CA ALA A 3 16.61 -6.38 71.20
C ALA A 3 15.36 -6.58 70.32
N VAL A 4 14.73 -5.47 69.94
CA VAL A 4 13.60 -5.46 68.99
C VAL A 4 14.15 -5.67 67.58
N VAL A 5 13.84 -6.81 66.98
CA VAL A 5 14.10 -7.10 65.57
C VAL A 5 13.03 -6.39 64.74
N GLN A 6 13.43 -5.43 63.90
CA GLN A 6 12.51 -4.78 62.95
C GLN A 6 12.26 -5.70 61.74
N PRO A 7 11.00 -5.90 61.31
CA PRO A 7 10.70 -6.66 60.10
C PRO A 7 11.08 -5.83 58.85
N GLY A 8 11.88 -6.44 57.97
CA GLY A 8 12.24 -5.84 56.69
C GLY A 8 11.01 -5.63 55.80
N VAL A 9 10.81 -4.40 55.33
CA VAL A 9 9.75 -4.04 54.39
C VAL A 9 9.95 -4.79 53.07
N PRO A 10 8.94 -5.49 52.51
CA PRO A 10 9.07 -6.10 51.19
C PRO A 10 9.20 -4.99 50.16
N ARG A 11 10.33 -4.94 49.45
CA ARG A 11 10.52 -4.06 48.29
C ARG A 11 9.64 -4.55 47.16
N THR A 12 8.42 -4.03 47.09
CA THR A 12 7.51 -4.26 45.97
C THR A 12 8.18 -3.71 44.72
N ARG A 13 8.68 -4.59 43.85
CA ARG A 13 9.18 -4.21 42.51
C ARG A 13 7.98 -3.76 41.70
N SER A 14 7.71 -2.46 41.70
CA SER A 14 6.76 -1.84 40.79
C SER A 14 7.14 -2.15 39.34
N PRO A 15 6.17 -2.44 38.47
CA PRO A 15 6.46 -2.88 37.11
C PRO A 15 7.11 -1.73 36.34
N LEU A 16 8.12 -2.05 35.52
CA LEU A 16 8.85 -1.16 34.60
C LEU A 16 7.97 -0.59 33.47
N LEU A 17 6.67 -0.36 33.74
CA LEU A 17 5.64 -0.15 32.73
C LEU A 17 5.37 1.34 32.41
N GLY A 18 5.97 2.28 33.13
CA GLY A 18 5.63 3.70 32.96
C GLY A 18 6.31 4.39 31.75
N ARG A 19 7.55 4.01 31.42
CA ARG A 19 8.40 4.74 30.46
C ARG A 19 9.12 3.84 29.46
N ASP A 20 9.63 2.69 29.90
CA ASP A 20 10.34 1.76 29.02
C ASP A 20 9.40 0.97 28.13
N GLY A 21 8.22 0.58 28.65
CA GLY A 21 7.15 -0.01 27.83
C GLY A 21 6.68 0.92 26.71
N ARG A 22 6.61 2.24 26.95
CA ARG A 22 6.28 3.23 25.90
C ARG A 22 7.35 3.34 24.83
N LYS A 23 8.64 3.26 25.20
CA LYS A 23 9.74 3.25 24.23
C LYS A 23 9.75 1.98 23.38
N LEU A 24 9.47 0.83 23.99
CA LEU A 24 9.35 -0.44 23.29
C LEU A 24 8.15 -0.43 22.33
N ALA A 25 6.99 0.06 22.79
CA ALA A 25 5.82 0.22 21.95
C ALA A 25 6.09 1.19 20.79
N ALA A 26 6.74 2.33 21.05
CA ALA A 26 7.11 3.29 20.02
C ALA A 26 8.10 2.70 19.01
N GLY A 27 9.10 1.95 19.47
CA GLY A 27 10.04 1.24 18.61
C GLY A 27 9.37 0.16 17.77
N MET A 28 8.46 -0.60 18.36
CA MET A 28 7.69 -1.63 17.64
C MET A 28 6.76 -0.99 16.60
N VAL A 29 6.09 0.11 16.92
CA VAL A 29 5.31 0.89 15.96
C VAL A 29 6.19 1.41 14.84
N LEU A 30 7.37 1.99 15.15
CA LEU A 30 8.32 2.47 14.15
C LEU A 30 8.74 1.34 13.20
N ILE A 31 9.10 0.17 13.75
CA ILE A 31 9.48 -1.01 12.96
C ILE A 31 8.32 -1.45 12.06
N VAL A 32 7.11 -1.56 12.60
CA VAL A 32 5.92 -1.92 11.82
C VAL A 32 5.66 -0.88 10.72
N THR A 33 5.79 0.41 11.01
CA THR A 33 5.63 1.49 10.01
C THR A 33 6.69 1.43 8.92
N VAL A 34 7.96 1.13 9.25
CA VAL A 34 9.02 1.02 8.23
C VAL A 34 8.81 -0.23 7.37
N LEU A 35 8.45 -1.37 7.98
CA LEU A 35 8.27 -2.63 7.25
C LEU A 35 6.99 -2.65 6.40
N PHE A 36 5.87 -2.14 6.94
CA PHE A 36 4.56 -2.23 6.30
C PHE A 36 4.06 -0.91 5.72
N GLY A 37 4.75 0.21 5.96
CA GLY A 37 4.33 1.53 5.47
C GLY A 37 4.24 1.59 3.94
N GLN A 38 5.11 0.85 3.25
CA GLN A 38 5.11 0.78 1.78
C GLN A 38 3.87 0.03 1.25
N GLU A 39 3.51 -1.09 1.89
CA GLU A 39 2.31 -1.86 1.54
C GLU A 39 1.02 -1.11 1.88
N LEU A 40 0.97 -0.48 3.05
CA LEU A 40 -0.14 0.38 3.48
C LEU A 40 -0.31 1.59 2.56
N TYR A 41 0.78 2.21 2.12
CA TYR A 41 0.74 3.29 1.14
C TYR A 41 0.23 2.80 -0.22
N GLY A 42 0.65 1.60 -0.65
CA GLY A 42 0.14 0.95 -1.86
C GLY A 42 -1.37 0.73 -1.80
N TRP A 43 -1.88 0.14 -0.72
CA TRP A 43 -3.31 -0.12 -0.50
C TRP A 43 -4.14 1.16 -0.36
N ALA A 44 -3.67 2.13 0.44
CA ALA A 44 -4.37 3.39 0.64
C ALA A 44 -4.48 4.22 -0.65
N THR A 45 -3.46 4.13 -1.52
CA THR A 45 -3.47 4.83 -2.81
C THR A 45 -4.14 4.01 -3.92
N ALA A 46 -4.23 2.67 -3.82
CA ALA A 46 -4.81 1.81 -4.86
C ALA A 46 -6.22 2.22 -5.26
N GLY A 47 -7.06 2.57 -4.28
CA GLY A 47 -8.35 3.18 -4.56
C GLY A 47 -8.18 4.46 -5.38
N HIS A 48 -7.36 5.39 -4.90
CA HIS A 48 -7.11 6.71 -5.52
C HIS A 48 -6.50 6.64 -6.94
N ARG A 49 -5.89 5.52 -7.33
CA ARG A 49 -5.33 5.31 -8.67
C ARG A 49 -6.40 5.07 -9.73
N LEU A 50 -7.59 4.63 -9.34
CA LEU A 50 -8.74 4.47 -10.23
C LEU A 50 -9.57 5.75 -10.27
N ASP A 51 -9.79 6.26 -11.47
CA ASP A 51 -10.76 7.32 -11.72
C ASP A 51 -12.17 6.90 -11.21
N PRO A 52 -12.93 7.79 -10.55
CA PRO A 52 -14.29 7.49 -10.08
C PRO A 52 -15.19 6.87 -11.15
N ALA A 53 -15.08 7.31 -12.42
CA ALA A 53 -15.89 6.80 -13.51
C ALA A 53 -15.65 5.30 -13.82
N LEU A 54 -14.47 4.78 -13.45
CA LEU A 54 -14.09 3.38 -13.67
C LEU A 54 -14.40 2.48 -12.47
N ARG A 55 -14.51 3.04 -11.26
CA ARG A 55 -14.75 2.27 -10.03
C ARG A 55 -16.13 1.60 -10.02
N ASP A 56 -17.14 2.30 -10.52
CA ASP A 56 -18.53 1.83 -10.51
C ASP A 56 -18.94 1.14 -11.83
N SER A 57 -18.01 0.98 -12.77
CA SER A 57 -18.31 0.35 -14.05
C SER A 57 -18.54 -1.15 -13.88
N ALA A 58 -19.76 -1.60 -14.18
CA ALA A 58 -20.09 -3.02 -14.29
C ALA A 58 -19.61 -3.64 -15.62
N ALA A 59 -19.30 -2.80 -16.62
CA ALA A 59 -18.90 -3.21 -17.95
C ALA A 59 -17.38 -3.07 -18.16
N SER A 60 -16.86 -3.79 -19.16
CA SER A 60 -15.49 -3.62 -19.61
C SER A 60 -15.23 -2.19 -20.08
N SER A 61 -14.09 -1.63 -19.72
CA SER A 61 -13.72 -0.24 -20.02
C SER A 61 -12.45 -0.16 -20.87
N ASN A 62 -12.36 0.89 -21.69
CA ASN A 62 -11.11 1.26 -22.35
C ASN A 62 -10.40 2.28 -21.47
N VAL A 63 -9.11 2.05 -21.20
CA VAL A 63 -8.36 2.82 -20.21
C VAL A 63 -6.96 3.17 -20.68
N ILE A 64 -6.40 4.18 -20.04
CA ILE A 64 -5.01 4.59 -20.17
C ILE A 64 -4.34 4.31 -18.82
N VAL A 65 -3.42 3.35 -18.82
CA VAL A 65 -2.57 3.03 -17.67
C VAL A 65 -1.35 3.94 -17.71
N VAL A 66 -1.13 4.71 -16.65
CA VAL A 66 -0.03 5.65 -16.57
C VAL A 66 0.97 5.21 -15.51
N LEU A 67 2.25 5.36 -15.84
CA LEU A 67 3.38 5.05 -14.98
C LEU A 67 4.20 6.33 -14.77
N ASP A 68 4.80 6.47 -13.58
CA ASP A 68 5.64 7.64 -13.25
C ASP A 68 7.10 7.51 -13.74
N PHE A 69 7.39 6.45 -14.51
CA PHE A 69 8.70 6.16 -15.06
C PHE A 69 8.58 5.60 -16.47
N MET A 70 9.72 5.51 -17.16
CA MET A 70 9.81 4.91 -18.49
C MET A 70 9.69 3.38 -18.38
N PRO A 71 8.63 2.74 -18.90
CA PRO A 71 8.44 1.30 -18.74
C PRO A 71 9.42 0.51 -19.58
N ASP A 72 10.07 -0.46 -18.96
CA ASP A 72 10.77 -1.53 -19.66
C ASP A 72 9.77 -2.50 -20.34
N ARG A 73 10.29 -3.42 -21.16
CA ARG A 73 9.56 -4.49 -21.84
C ARG A 73 8.72 -5.31 -20.85
N PHE A 74 9.28 -5.69 -19.70
CA PHE A 74 8.57 -6.44 -18.67
C PHE A 74 7.27 -5.76 -18.21
N HIS A 75 7.33 -4.46 -17.91
CA HIS A 75 6.17 -3.69 -17.47
C HIS A 75 5.09 -3.68 -18.55
N SER A 76 5.53 -3.47 -19.79
CA SER A 76 4.63 -3.43 -20.93
C SER A 76 3.96 -4.78 -21.16
N GLU A 77 4.71 -5.88 -21.10
CA GLU A 77 4.17 -7.24 -21.22
C GLU A 77 3.19 -7.55 -20.10
N ARG A 78 3.55 -7.26 -18.85
CA ARG A 78 2.66 -7.51 -17.70
C ARG A 78 1.36 -6.72 -17.76
N ILE A 79 1.38 -5.46 -18.25
CA ILE A 79 0.16 -4.66 -18.43
C ILE A 79 -0.76 -5.27 -19.51
N ARG A 80 -0.19 -5.88 -20.55
CA ARG A 80 -0.96 -6.49 -21.65
C ARG A 80 -1.81 -7.67 -21.20
N ASP A 81 -1.46 -8.34 -20.12
CA ASP A 81 -2.24 -9.47 -19.61
C ASP A 81 -3.64 -9.08 -19.10
N TYR A 82 -3.87 -7.78 -18.86
CA TYR A 82 -5.11 -7.28 -18.28
C TYR A 82 -6.13 -6.79 -19.32
N GLY A 83 -5.76 -6.70 -20.60
CA GLY A 83 -6.66 -6.25 -21.67
C GLY A 83 -5.98 -6.19 -23.04
N LEU A 84 -6.71 -5.69 -24.04
CA LEU A 84 -6.19 -5.59 -25.40
C LEU A 84 -5.28 -4.37 -25.56
N PHE A 85 -4.00 -4.60 -25.87
CA PHE A 85 -3.04 -3.52 -26.11
C PHE A 85 -3.43 -2.70 -27.34
N ALA A 86 -3.68 -1.41 -27.16
CA ALA A 86 -4.08 -0.50 -28.23
C ALA A 86 -3.03 0.58 -28.52
N GLY A 87 -1.78 0.35 -28.12
CA GLY A 87 -0.67 1.28 -28.31
C GLY A 87 -0.41 2.16 -27.10
N ARG A 88 0.19 3.32 -27.35
CA ARG A 88 0.57 4.31 -26.33
C ARG A 88 -0.23 5.59 -26.49
N ASP A 89 -0.37 6.34 -25.41
CA ASP A 89 -1.09 7.62 -25.40
C ASP A 89 -0.11 8.81 -25.34
N GLY A 90 0.43 9.19 -26.50
CA GLY A 90 1.37 10.32 -26.66
C GLY A 90 2.78 10.05 -26.10
N ALA A 91 2.88 9.49 -24.90
CA ALA A 91 4.14 9.20 -24.22
C ALA A 91 4.30 7.70 -23.96
N LEU A 92 5.55 7.24 -23.88
CA LEU A 92 5.88 5.82 -23.66
C LEU A 92 5.40 5.32 -22.29
N ASN A 93 5.28 6.16 -21.27
CA ASN A 93 4.78 5.79 -19.95
C ASN A 93 3.24 5.72 -19.85
N ARG A 94 2.52 5.94 -20.96
CA ARG A 94 1.06 5.88 -21.02
C ARG A 94 0.63 4.77 -21.97
N ILE A 95 0.01 3.72 -21.42
CA ILE A 95 -0.38 2.52 -22.17
C ILE A 95 -1.89 2.49 -22.36
N ARG A 96 -2.33 2.35 -23.61
CA ARG A 96 -3.75 2.17 -23.92
C ARG A 96 -4.12 0.70 -23.84
N LEU A 97 -5.11 0.40 -23.03
CA LEU A 97 -5.75 -0.91 -22.96
C LEU A 97 -7.22 -0.80 -23.32
N ARG A 98 -7.71 -1.76 -24.10
CA ARG A 98 -9.12 -1.90 -24.46
C ARG A 98 -9.73 -3.12 -23.81
N ASN A 99 -11.03 -3.07 -23.60
CA ASN A 99 -11.83 -4.18 -23.08
C ASN A 99 -11.29 -4.73 -21.73
N VAL A 100 -10.93 -3.85 -20.81
CA VAL A 100 -10.46 -4.23 -19.48
C VAL A 100 -11.67 -4.50 -18.58
N SER A 101 -11.79 -5.73 -18.08
CA SER A 101 -12.89 -6.11 -17.19
C SER A 101 -12.80 -5.39 -15.83
N PRO A 102 -13.91 -5.24 -15.09
CA PRO A 102 -13.89 -4.63 -13.75
C PRO A 102 -12.94 -5.34 -12.77
N GLU A 103 -12.83 -6.66 -12.87
CA GLU A 103 -11.87 -7.47 -12.10
C GLU A 103 -10.42 -7.11 -12.45
N ASN A 104 -10.11 -6.98 -13.75
CA ASN A 104 -8.78 -6.61 -14.20
C ASN A 104 -8.42 -5.17 -13.86
N LEU A 105 -9.39 -4.24 -13.84
CA LEU A 105 -9.18 -2.86 -13.37
C LEU A 105 -8.73 -2.84 -11.91
N ARG A 106 -9.39 -3.61 -11.03
CA ARG A 106 -8.98 -3.75 -9.63
C ARG A 106 -7.58 -4.35 -9.51
N ARG A 107 -7.27 -5.38 -10.30
CA ARG A 107 -5.93 -6.00 -10.30
C ARG A 107 -4.85 -5.04 -10.79
N LEU A 108 -5.10 -4.28 -11.86
CA LEU A 108 -4.21 -3.24 -12.36
C LEU A 108 -3.95 -2.16 -11.31
N ALA A 109 -4.99 -1.71 -10.60
CA ALA A 109 -4.89 -0.69 -9.56
C ALA A 109 -4.02 -1.14 -8.36
N ASN A 110 -3.96 -2.45 -8.11
CA ASN A 110 -3.13 -3.05 -7.06
C ASN A 110 -1.68 -3.26 -7.48
N ILE A 111 -1.31 -3.00 -8.74
CA ILE A 111 0.09 -3.10 -9.17
C ILE A 111 0.87 -1.90 -8.61
N PRO A 112 1.95 -2.13 -7.82
CA PRO A 112 2.62 -1.06 -7.09
C PRO A 112 3.14 0.08 -7.98
N TRP A 113 3.59 -0.25 -9.18
CA TRP A 113 4.20 0.68 -10.14
C TRP A 113 3.20 1.31 -11.13
N VAL A 114 1.90 1.00 -11.03
CA VAL A 114 0.86 1.73 -11.76
C VAL A 114 0.55 3.01 -10.98
N ALA A 115 0.74 4.17 -11.62
CA ALA A 115 0.53 5.47 -10.98
C ALA A 115 -0.94 5.88 -11.00
N ARG A 116 -1.62 5.68 -12.13
CA ARG A 116 -3.05 5.98 -12.29
C ARG A 116 -3.64 5.25 -13.49
N ILE A 117 -4.96 5.09 -13.47
CA ILE A 117 -5.76 4.48 -14.53
C ILE A 117 -6.84 5.48 -14.91
N GLU A 118 -6.71 6.05 -16.10
CA GLU A 118 -7.63 7.05 -16.64
C GLU A 118 -8.59 6.38 -17.65
N PRO A 119 -9.86 6.83 -17.75
CA PRO A 119 -10.75 6.39 -18.82
C PRO A 119 -10.25 6.91 -20.18
N MET A 120 -10.34 6.07 -21.21
CA MET A 120 -10.01 6.46 -22.57
C MET A 120 -11.22 7.18 -23.18
N LYS A 121 -11.05 8.46 -23.52
CA LYS A 121 -12.07 9.26 -24.22
C LYS A 121 -12.22 8.82 -25.68
#